data_AF-A0AAW4P0M2-F1
#
_entry.id   AF-A0AAW4P0M2-F1
#
_cell.length_a   1.000
_cell.length_b   1.000
_cell.length_c   1.000
_cell.angle_alpha   90.00
_cell.angle_beta   90.00
_cell.angle_gamma   90.00
#
_symmetry.space_group_name_H-M   'P 1'
#
loop_
_entity.id
_entity.type
_entity.pdbx_description
1 polymer ?
#
loop_
_entity_poly.entity_id
_entity_poly.type
_entity_poly.pdbx_seq_one_letter_code
_entity_poly.pdbx_strand_id
1 'polypeptide(L)'
;MKIINAAILAFVCSWQGLAIADMQKPNTEIVTPNDKPPLGQAATGQTQDNAEAGRNECWSAKSCSGKILNNKDAHNCKLSGGKSWRSKTTGQCTNL
;
A
#
# COMPACT_ATOMS: atom_id res chain seq x y z
N MET A 1 28.98 46.47 7.78
CA MET A 1 29.39 45.26 7.03
C MET A 1 30.64 44.70 7.67
N LYS A 2 30.56 43.48 8.21
CA LYS A 2 31.69 42.72 8.78
C LYS A 2 31.53 41.29 8.28
N ILE A 3 32.64 40.77 7.79
CA ILE A 3 32.73 39.63 6.88
C ILE A 3 33.28 38.42 7.68
N ILE A 4 32.87 37.23 7.24
CA ILE A 4 33.52 35.89 7.36
C ILE A 4 33.46 35.19 8.73
N ASN A 5 32.90 33.97 8.75
CA ASN A 5 33.67 32.75 9.05
C ASN A 5 32.84 31.49 8.77
N ALA A 6 33.16 30.85 7.64
CA ALA A 6 32.78 29.48 7.33
C ALA A 6 33.61 28.52 8.20
N ALA A 7 32.96 27.53 8.80
CA ALA A 7 33.64 26.37 9.38
C ALA A 7 32.81 25.13 9.09
N ILE A 8 33.26 24.39 8.07
CA ILE A 8 32.81 23.05 7.72
C ILE A 8 33.46 22.10 8.72
N LEU A 9 32.66 21.31 9.43
CA LEU A 9 33.14 20.20 10.26
C LEU A 9 32.49 18.92 9.77
N ALA A 10 33.21 18.21 8.90
CA ALA A 10 32.92 16.84 8.52
C ALA A 10 33.33 15.92 9.69
N PHE A 11 32.37 15.20 10.25
CA PHE A 11 32.63 14.16 11.26
C PHE A 11 32.63 12.81 10.54
N VAL A 12 33.82 12.27 10.33
CA VAL A 12 34.08 10.91 9.82
C VAL A 12 34.42 10.01 11.02
N CYS A 13 34.19 8.70 10.86
CA CYS A 13 34.44 7.56 11.76
C CYS A 13 33.20 7.17 12.60
N SER A 14 32.79 5.90 12.68
CA SER A 14 33.62 4.71 12.80
C SER A 14 32.86 3.44 12.40
N TRP A 15 33.58 2.49 11.77
CA TRP A 15 33.26 1.07 11.78
C TRP A 15 33.18 0.53 13.21
N GLN A 16 32.20 -0.32 13.52
CA GLN A 16 32.36 -1.49 14.39
C GLN A 16 31.25 -2.51 14.02
N GLY A 17 31.65 -3.69 13.57
CA GLY A 17 30.74 -4.81 13.34
C GLY A 17 30.27 -5.45 14.65
N LEU A 18 29.12 -6.12 14.58
CA LEU A 18 28.70 -7.11 15.57
C LEU A 18 28.16 -8.33 14.83
N ALA A 19 28.87 -9.43 14.93
CA ALA A 19 28.47 -10.75 14.47
C ALA A 19 27.69 -11.47 15.59
N ILE A 20 26.53 -12.06 15.27
CA ILE A 20 25.89 -13.15 16.01
C ILE A 20 25.16 -13.98 14.94
N ALA A 21 25.78 -15.06 14.43
CA ALA A 21 25.70 -16.45 14.91
C ALA A 21 24.38 -17.15 14.55
N ASP A 22 24.52 -18.08 13.59
CA ASP A 22 23.81 -19.34 13.31
C ASP A 22 22.41 -19.57 13.92
N MET A 23 21.43 -19.87 13.05
CA MET A 23 20.51 -20.99 13.27
C MET A 23 19.90 -21.41 11.92
N GLN A 24 20.50 -22.46 11.34
CA GLN A 24 19.83 -23.66 10.86
C GLN A 24 18.55 -23.49 10.01
N LYS A 25 18.68 -23.84 8.73
CA LYS A 25 17.58 -24.24 7.84
C LYS A 25 17.06 -25.63 8.25
N PRO A 26 15.78 -25.80 8.61
CA PRO A 26 15.08 -27.05 8.40
C PRO A 26 14.19 -26.92 7.16
N ASN A 27 14.40 -27.87 6.25
CA ASN A 27 13.59 -28.08 5.07
C ASN A 27 12.35 -28.89 5.48
N THR A 28 11.15 -28.32 5.54
CA THR A 28 9.90 -29.10 5.40
C THR A 28 8.74 -28.19 4.98
N GLU A 29 8.22 -28.45 3.78
CA GLU A 29 6.81 -28.51 3.40
C GLU A 29 5.83 -28.43 4.60
N ILE A 30 4.76 -27.63 4.56
CA ILE A 30 3.43 -28.07 4.12
C ILE A 30 2.50 -26.84 4.05
N VAL A 31 1.72 -26.80 2.99
CA VAL A 31 0.59 -25.91 2.72
C VAL A 31 -0.50 -26.04 3.80
N THR A 32 -0.99 -24.92 4.35
CA THR A 32 -2.43 -24.73 4.62
C THR A 32 -2.76 -23.25 4.81
N PRO A 33 -3.90 -22.75 4.28
CA PRO A 33 -4.29 -21.35 4.30
C PRO A 33 -5.20 -21.02 5.50
N ASN A 34 -5.19 -19.74 5.90
CA ASN A 34 -5.91 -19.10 7.01
C ASN A 34 -5.19 -19.22 8.37
N ASP A 35 -4.52 -18.15 8.80
CA ASP A 35 -5.12 -17.10 9.62
C ASP A 35 -4.11 -15.96 9.88
N LYS A 36 -4.63 -14.72 9.88
CA LYS A 36 -4.13 -13.45 10.46
C LYS A 36 -2.71 -13.47 11.09
N PRO A 37 -1.78 -12.58 10.69
CA PRO A 37 -1.29 -11.52 11.62
C PRO A 37 -0.72 -10.26 10.91
N PRO A 38 -0.07 -9.31 11.63
CA PRO A 38 -0.57 -8.41 12.67
C PRO A 38 -0.61 -6.95 12.18
N LEU A 39 -1.19 -6.06 13.01
CA LEU A 39 -1.19 -4.62 12.82
C LEU A 39 0.22 -4.08 12.59
N GLY A 40 0.40 -3.21 11.59
CA GLY A 40 1.53 -2.28 11.57
C GLY A 40 2.13 -1.99 10.21
N GLN A 41 1.36 -1.44 9.27
CA GLN A 41 1.92 -0.57 8.24
C GLN A 41 1.03 0.67 8.11
N ALA A 42 1.44 1.71 8.84
CA ALA A 42 0.92 3.05 8.66
C ALA A 42 1.24 3.53 7.24
N ALA A 43 0.22 4.04 6.57
CA ALA A 43 0.27 5.08 5.55
C ALA A 43 1.50 5.10 4.62
N THR A 44 1.46 4.28 3.58
CA THR A 44 1.75 4.78 2.24
C THR A 44 0.50 4.61 1.41
N GLY A 45 -0.29 5.69 1.38
CA GLY A 45 -1.33 5.87 0.38
C GLY A 45 -0.69 5.84 -0.99
N GLN A 46 -0.64 4.64 -1.57
CA GLN A 46 -0.36 4.48 -2.98
C GLN A 46 -1.65 4.84 -3.71
N THR A 47 -1.71 6.12 -4.07
CA THR A 47 -2.36 6.60 -5.28
C THR A 47 -2.04 5.62 -6.42
N GLN A 48 -2.87 4.59 -6.59
CA GLN A 48 -2.93 3.81 -7.83
C GLN A 48 -3.65 4.69 -8.86
N ASP A 49 -2.99 5.79 -9.26
CA ASP A 49 -3.37 6.67 -10.37
C ASP A 49 -2.94 6.04 -11.70
N ASN A 50 -3.27 4.76 -11.83
CA ASN A 50 -3.28 4.06 -13.10
C ASN A 50 -4.45 3.08 -13.06
N ALA A 51 -5.63 3.66 -12.79
CA ALA A 51 -6.89 3.09 -13.18
C ALA A 51 -6.79 2.75 -14.67
N GLU A 52 -6.53 1.49 -14.97
CA GLU A 52 -6.60 0.94 -16.30
C GLU A 52 -7.98 1.30 -16.86
N ALA A 53 -8.01 2.34 -17.71
CA ALA A 53 -9.19 3.17 -18.00
C ALA A 53 -10.30 2.44 -18.79
N GLY A 54 -10.34 1.11 -18.73
CA GLY A 54 -11.26 0.24 -19.45
C GLY A 54 -12.03 -0.75 -18.57
N ARG A 55 -11.95 -0.67 -17.22
CA ARG A 55 -12.70 -1.57 -16.31
C ARG A 55 -13.61 -0.80 -15.36
N ASN A 56 -14.64 -1.49 -14.84
CA ASN A 56 -15.43 -0.94 -13.74
C ASN A 56 -14.58 -0.92 -12.47
N GLU A 57 -14.87 -0.05 -11.53
CA GLU A 57 -14.11 0.02 -10.27
C GLU A 57 -15.08 -0.02 -9.09
N CYS A 58 -14.90 -0.99 -8.21
CA CYS A 58 -15.62 -1.07 -6.95
C CYS A 58 -14.74 -0.55 -5.82
N TRP A 59 -15.19 0.50 -5.14
CA TRP A 59 -14.41 1.20 -4.12
C TRP A 59 -14.92 0.92 -2.71
N SER A 60 -13.99 0.79 -1.75
CA SER A 60 -14.31 0.50 -0.34
C SER A 60 -14.92 1.68 0.42
N ALA A 61 -14.73 2.91 -0.08
CA ALA A 61 -15.32 4.13 0.48
C ALA A 61 -16.28 4.79 -0.52
N LYS A 62 -16.98 5.84 -0.07
CA LYS A 62 -17.87 6.64 -0.93
C LYS A 62 -17.07 7.48 -1.93
N SER A 63 -17.74 8.04 -2.92
CA SER A 63 -17.15 8.98 -3.89
C SER A 63 -15.93 8.43 -4.64
N CYS A 64 -15.91 7.11 -4.91
CA CYS A 64 -14.86 6.38 -5.60
C CYS A 64 -13.49 6.63 -4.98
N SER A 65 -13.45 6.52 -3.65
CA SER A 65 -12.24 6.70 -2.85
C SER A 65 -11.91 5.45 -2.04
N GLY A 66 -10.73 5.44 -1.45
CA GLY A 66 -10.24 4.32 -0.67
C GLY A 66 -9.60 3.25 -1.55
N LYS A 67 -9.85 1.97 -1.24
CA LYS A 67 -9.24 0.85 -1.96
C LYS A 67 -10.19 0.31 -3.02
N ILE A 68 -9.68 -0.02 -4.20
CA ILE A 68 -10.41 -0.85 -5.16
C ILE A 68 -10.53 -2.27 -4.60
N LEU A 69 -11.76 -2.73 -4.40
CA LEU A 69 -12.07 -4.07 -3.91
C LEU A 69 -12.09 -5.08 -5.05
N ASN A 70 -12.73 -4.71 -6.17
CA ASN A 70 -12.85 -5.53 -7.38
C ASN A 70 -13.24 -4.65 -8.58
N ASN A 71 -13.37 -5.27 -9.75
CA ASN A 71 -13.77 -4.60 -10.99
C ASN A 71 -15.12 -5.11 -11.55
N LYS A 72 -16.01 -5.59 -10.67
CA LYS A 72 -17.34 -6.11 -11.07
C LYS A 72 -18.33 -4.96 -11.31
N ASP A 73 -19.54 -5.27 -11.77
CA ASP A 73 -20.64 -4.32 -11.88
C ASP A 73 -21.13 -3.80 -10.50
N ALA A 74 -21.98 -2.78 -10.53
CA ALA A 74 -22.47 -2.10 -9.32
C ALA A 74 -23.22 -3.03 -8.35
N HIS A 75 -24.01 -3.98 -8.85
CA HIS A 75 -24.76 -4.90 -8.01
C HIS A 75 -23.80 -5.82 -7.24
N ASN A 76 -22.85 -6.41 -7.96
CA ASN A 76 -21.83 -7.26 -7.36
C ASN A 76 -20.83 -6.49 -6.48
N CYS A 77 -20.60 -5.20 -6.77
CA CYS A 77 -19.80 -4.33 -5.92
C CYS A 77 -20.43 -4.15 -4.53
N LYS A 78 -21.75 -3.92 -4.48
CA LYS A 78 -22.50 -3.81 -3.22
C LYS A 78 -22.44 -5.11 -2.40
N LEU A 79 -22.61 -6.26 -3.07
CA LEU A 79 -22.49 -7.59 -2.42
C LEU A 79 -21.08 -7.85 -1.86
N SER A 80 -20.06 -7.24 -2.46
CA SER A 80 -18.66 -7.35 -2.00
C SER A 80 -18.30 -6.36 -0.88
N GLY A 81 -19.27 -5.61 -0.35
CA GLY A 81 -19.04 -4.58 0.67
C GLY A 81 -18.52 -3.24 0.14
N GLY A 82 -18.58 -3.02 -1.18
CA GLY A 82 -18.24 -1.74 -1.79
C GLY A 82 -19.22 -0.63 -1.42
N LYS A 83 -18.72 0.60 -1.29
CA LYS A 83 -19.50 1.79 -0.91
C LYS A 83 -19.70 2.77 -2.06
N SER A 84 -18.89 2.66 -3.11
CA SER A 84 -19.12 3.37 -4.36
C SER A 84 -18.56 2.59 -5.53
N TRP A 85 -19.03 2.93 -6.72
CA TRP A 85 -18.71 2.24 -7.94
C TRP A 85 -18.54 3.20 -9.10
N ARG A 86 -17.51 2.97 -9.92
CA ARG A 86 -17.23 3.73 -11.13
C ARG A 86 -17.51 2.89 -12.36
N SER A 87 -18.36 3.42 -13.24
CA SER A 87 -18.65 2.79 -14.53
C SER A 87 -17.45 2.88 -15.47
N LYS A 88 -17.08 1.77 -16.12
CA LYS A 88 -16.10 1.80 -17.22
C LYS A 88 -16.60 2.64 -18.41
N THR A 89 -17.90 2.58 -18.67
CA THR A 89 -18.50 3.11 -19.91
C THR A 89 -18.72 4.62 -19.80
N THR A 90 -19.17 5.08 -18.64
CA THR A 90 -19.50 6.49 -18.42
C THR A 90 -18.48 7.22 -17.57
N GLY A 91 -17.56 6.51 -16.91
CA GLY A 91 -16.62 7.07 -15.94
C GLY A 91 -17.29 7.62 -14.67
N GLN A 92 -18.63 7.57 -14.57
CA GLN A 92 -19.37 8.15 -13.47
C GLN A 92 -19.19 7.32 -12.21
N CYS A 93 -18.91 8.03 -11.12
CA CYS A 93 -18.89 7.48 -9.79
C CYS A 93 -20.28 7.58 -9.15
N THR A 94 -20.78 6.47 -8.60
CA THR A 94 -22.05 6.41 -7.87
C THR A 94 -21.84 5.80 -6.49
N ASN A 95 -22.49 6.34 -5.47
CA ASN A 95 -22.52 5.74 -4.14
C ASN A 95 -23.57 4.60 -4.11
N LEU A 96 -23.22 3.45 -3.54
CA LEU A 96 -24.03 2.22 -3.53
C LEU A 96 -24.78 1.96 -2.21
#